data_AF-A0A7S1JS61-F1
#
_entry.id   AF-A0A7S1JS61-F1
#
_cell.length_a   1.000
_cell.length_b   1.000
_cell.length_c   1.000
_cell.angle_alpha   90.00
_cell.angle_beta   90.00
_cell.angle_gamma   90.00
#
_symmetry.space_group_name_H-M   'P 1'
#
loop_
_entity.id
_entity.type
_entity.pdbx_description
1 polymer ?
#
loop_
_entity_poly.entity_id
_entity_poly.type
_entity_poly.pdbx_seq_one_letter_code
_entity_poly.pdbx_strand_id
1 'polypeptide(L)'
;HILRRTKRDVMKGAIPKKKEQIIRVESTAYQKQIYKHILQKSYDALLKDKFVSSLRNVVMQLRKCCNHTGLLMEHEPMRSQEQLKDFLDKSGKMQLLDRMLFMLRSRGHRVLIFSQMTRMLDLLEEYCYIRKWGWERLDGSTPVQERQRAIDRYNSDQSGKFIFLLSTRAGGLGINLTS
;
A
#
# COMPACT_ATOMS: atom_id res chain seq x y z
N HIS A 1 19.69 -15.92 31.13
CA HIS A 1 19.23 -14.54 31.41
C HIS A 1 18.79 -13.87 30.10
N ILE A 2 17.56 -13.36 30.01
CA ILE A 2 17.06 -12.59 28.85
C ILE A 2 17.12 -11.10 29.19
N LEU A 3 17.81 -10.32 28.37
CA LEU A 3 17.90 -8.86 28.51
C LEU A 3 16.94 -8.20 27.51
N ARG A 4 15.86 -7.59 27.99
CA ARG A 4 14.94 -6.78 27.19
C ARG A 4 15.20 -5.31 27.47
N ARG A 5 15.57 -4.54 26.44
CA ARG A 5 15.77 -3.09 26.53
C ARG A 5 14.72 -2.37 25.67
N THR A 6 14.10 -1.32 26.17
CA THR A 6 13.19 -0.51 25.36
C THR A 6 13.97 0.58 24.63
N LYS A 7 13.47 1.06 23.47
CA LYS A 7 14.12 2.17 22.74
C LYS A 7 14.30 3.42 23.60
N ARG A 8 13.45 3.62 24.61
CA ARG A 8 13.55 4.73 25.58
C ARG A 8 14.76 4.60 26.51
N ASP A 9 15.18 3.37 26.81
CA ASP A 9 16.25 3.09 27.79
C ASP A 9 17.65 3.21 27.17
N VAL A 10 17.76 3.05 25.84
CA VAL A 10 19.05 2.93 25.14
C VAL A 10 19.43 4.19 24.35
N MET A 11 18.47 4.98 23.87
CA MET A 11 18.73 6.10 22.96
C MET A 11 18.07 7.39 23.44
N LYS A 12 18.59 7.96 24.53
CA LYS A 12 18.21 9.29 25.00
C LYS A 12 18.74 10.35 24.03
N GLY A 13 17.87 10.89 23.17
CA GLY A 13 18.12 12.09 22.36
C GLY A 13 18.47 11.89 20.88
N ALA A 14 18.82 10.67 20.43
CA ALA A 14 19.30 10.43 19.06
C ALA A 14 18.22 10.13 18.01
N ILE A 15 16.99 9.77 18.41
CA ILE A 15 15.91 9.38 17.49
C ILE A 15 14.67 10.24 17.74
N PRO A 16 14.10 10.91 16.71
CA PRO A 16 12.84 11.63 16.82
C PRO A 16 11.71 10.73 17.33
N LYS A 17 10.79 11.29 18.14
CA LYS A 17 9.64 10.53 18.63
C LYS A 17 8.77 10.08 17.45
N LYS A 18 8.49 8.78 17.36
CA LYS A 18 7.52 8.23 16.41
C LYS A 18 6.15 8.87 16.68
N LYS A 19 5.59 9.51 15.66
CA LYS A 19 4.19 9.98 15.65
C LYS A 19 3.35 8.98 14.85
N GLU A 20 2.22 8.57 15.41
CA GLU A 20 1.26 7.69 14.74
C GLU A 20 -0.06 8.42 14.58
N GLN A 21 -0.61 8.41 13.37
CA GLN A 21 -1.83 9.13 13.04
C GLN A 21 -2.73 8.26 12.17
N ILE A 22 -3.99 8.10 12.61
CA ILE A 22 -5.02 7.40 11.85
C ILE A 22 -5.72 8.43 10.97
N ILE A 23 -5.57 8.29 9.65
CA ILE A 23 -6.26 9.17 8.70
C ILE A 23 -7.50 8.44 8.20
N ARG A 24 -8.68 9.00 8.53
CA ARG A 24 -9.96 8.51 8.00
C ARG A 24 -10.13 9.04 6.59
N VAL A 25 -10.52 8.15 5.68
CA VAL A 25 -10.66 8.45 4.26
C VAL A 25 -12.04 8.04 3.81
N GLU A 26 -12.74 8.97 3.16
CA GLU A 26 -14.02 8.71 2.55
C GLU A 26 -13.86 7.88 1.27
N SER A 27 -14.74 6.90 1.10
CA SER A 27 -14.84 6.15 -0.15
C SER A 27 -15.42 7.03 -1.25
N THR A 28 -14.92 6.89 -2.49
CA THR A 28 -15.49 7.60 -3.65
C THR A 28 -16.89 7.11 -3.97
N ALA A 29 -17.65 7.89 -4.75
CA ALA A 29 -18.98 7.49 -5.22
C ALA A 29 -18.92 6.14 -5.97
N TYR A 30 -17.91 5.94 -6.80
CA TYR A 30 -17.69 4.69 -7.52
C TYR A 30 -17.40 3.52 -6.58
N GLN A 31 -16.53 3.70 -5.57
CA GLN A 31 -16.30 2.69 -4.54
C GLN A 31 -17.59 2.33 -3.80
N LYS A 32 -18.40 3.33 -3.42
CA LYS A 32 -19.69 3.11 -2.73
C LYS A 32 -20.66 2.29 -3.59
N GLN A 33 -20.72 2.57 -4.90
CA GLN A 33 -21.55 1.80 -5.85
C GLN A 33 -21.10 0.34 -5.92
N ILE A 34 -19.80 0.09 -6.12
CA ILE A 34 -19.25 -1.27 -6.20
C ILE A 34 -19.42 -2.01 -4.86
N TYR A 35 -19.25 -1.32 -3.74
CA TYR A 35 -19.45 -1.89 -2.41
C TYR A 35 -20.88 -2.39 -2.21
N LYS A 36 -21.88 -1.59 -2.59
CA LYS A 36 -23.30 -1.99 -2.58
C LYS A 36 -23.55 -3.22 -3.47
N HIS A 37 -22.98 -3.23 -4.67
CA HIS A 37 -23.11 -4.35 -5.61
C HIS A 37 -22.54 -5.66 -5.07
N ILE A 38 -21.37 -5.60 -4.41
CA ILE A 38 -20.77 -6.78 -3.74
C ILE A 38 -21.73 -7.30 -2.68
N LEU A 39 -22.29 -6.44 -1.84
CA LEU A 39 -23.22 -6.85 -0.78
C LEU A 39 -24.50 -7.48 -1.34
N GLN A 40 -25.10 -6.89 -2.38
CA GLN A 40 -26.32 -7.42 -3.00
C GLN A 40 -26.12 -8.81 -3.59
N LYS A 41 -25.08 -9.02 -4.42
CA LYS A 41 -24.74 -10.34 -4.96
C LYS A 41 -24.47 -11.39 -3.88
N SER A 42 -23.93 -10.94 -2.75
CA SER A 42 -23.65 -11.81 -1.60
C SER A 42 -24.94 -12.26 -0.92
N TYR A 43 -25.91 -11.36 -0.78
CA TYR A 43 -27.22 -11.66 -0.21
C TYR A 43 -27.95 -12.74 -1.03
N ASP A 44 -27.97 -12.60 -2.36
CA ASP A 44 -28.58 -13.57 -3.27
C ASP A 44 -27.92 -14.97 -3.18
N ALA A 45 -26.60 -15.00 -2.93
CA ALA A 45 -25.85 -16.23 -2.75
C ALA A 45 -26.06 -16.87 -1.36
N LEU A 46 -26.31 -16.06 -0.32
CA LEU A 46 -26.56 -16.52 1.05
C LEU A 46 -27.94 -17.17 1.19
N LEU A 47 -28.94 -16.69 0.45
CA LEU A 47 -30.27 -17.32 0.38
C LEU A 47 -30.25 -18.74 -0.22
N LYS A 48 -29.12 -19.17 -0.81
CA LYS A 48 -28.93 -20.46 -1.49
C LYS A 48 -28.04 -21.46 -0.71
N ASP A 49 -27.90 -21.27 0.59
CA ASP A 49 -27.33 -22.24 1.57
C ASP A 49 -25.84 -22.66 1.39
N LYS A 50 -24.98 -21.77 0.83
CA LYS A 50 -23.52 -21.94 0.76
C LYS A 50 -22.77 -21.00 1.72
N PHE A 51 -23.06 -21.10 3.01
CA PHE A 51 -22.83 -20.01 3.99
C PHE A 51 -21.37 -19.57 4.23
N VAL A 52 -20.45 -20.50 4.56
CA VAL A 52 -19.18 -20.10 5.21
C VAL A 52 -18.08 -19.69 4.21
N SER A 53 -17.93 -20.42 3.10
CA SER A 53 -16.95 -20.07 2.05
C SER A 53 -17.35 -18.82 1.27
N SER A 54 -18.66 -18.57 1.14
CA SER A 54 -19.22 -17.37 0.52
C SER A 54 -18.81 -16.11 1.29
N LEU A 55 -19.07 -16.03 2.61
CA LEU A 55 -18.81 -14.83 3.42
C LEU A 55 -17.33 -14.40 3.46
N ARG A 56 -16.39 -15.36 3.55
CA ARG A 56 -14.95 -15.06 3.51
C ARG A 56 -14.54 -14.41 2.19
N ASN A 57 -15.16 -14.83 1.08
CA ASN A 57 -14.94 -14.22 -0.24
C ASN A 57 -15.50 -12.80 -0.26
N VAL A 58 -16.71 -12.58 0.29
CA VAL A 58 -17.34 -11.25 0.38
C VAL A 58 -16.47 -10.25 1.12
N VAL A 59 -16.03 -10.58 2.34
CA VAL A 59 -15.15 -9.69 3.12
C VAL A 59 -13.86 -9.39 2.35
N MET A 60 -13.33 -10.35 1.60
CA MET A 60 -12.16 -10.13 0.77
C MET A 60 -12.42 -9.17 -0.40
N GLN A 61 -13.55 -9.29 -1.10
CA GLN A 61 -13.92 -8.33 -2.13
C GLN A 61 -14.19 -6.93 -1.55
N LEU A 62 -14.84 -6.83 -0.40
CA LEU A 62 -15.04 -5.54 0.28
C LEU A 62 -13.69 -4.90 0.67
N ARG A 63 -12.74 -5.68 1.20
CA ARG A 63 -11.38 -5.21 1.49
C ARG A 63 -10.65 -4.71 0.24
N LYS A 64 -10.77 -5.42 -0.89
CA LYS A 64 -10.24 -4.98 -2.18
C LYS A 64 -10.88 -3.67 -2.63
N CYS A 65 -12.21 -3.57 -2.58
CA CYS A 65 -12.97 -2.35 -2.91
C CYS A 65 -12.49 -1.14 -2.10
N CYS A 66 -12.28 -1.31 -0.80
CA CYS A 66 -11.78 -0.25 0.09
C CYS A 66 -10.33 0.15 -0.17
N ASN A 67 -9.53 -0.68 -0.85
CA ASN A 67 -8.17 -0.33 -1.26
C ASN A 67 -8.19 0.35 -2.63
N HIS A 68 -8.70 -0.35 -3.65
CA HIS A 68 -8.85 0.16 -5.00
C HIS A 68 -9.78 -0.76 -5.80
N THR A 69 -10.71 -0.21 -6.59
CA THR A 69 -11.64 -1.04 -7.38
C THR A 69 -10.93 -1.86 -8.46
N GLY A 70 -9.78 -1.41 -8.95
CA GLY A 70 -8.90 -2.17 -9.86
C GLY A 70 -8.36 -3.49 -9.29
N LEU A 71 -8.56 -3.78 -7.99
CA LEU A 71 -8.27 -5.10 -7.41
C LEU A 71 -9.40 -6.12 -7.62
N LEU A 72 -10.58 -5.65 -8.03
CA LEU A 72 -11.78 -6.45 -8.28
C LEU A 72 -11.93 -6.82 -9.75
N MET A 73 -11.46 -5.94 -10.63
CA MET A 73 -11.61 -6.04 -12.08
C MET A 73 -10.25 -6.29 -12.72
N GLU A 74 -10.26 -6.72 -13.98
CA GLU A 74 -9.05 -6.65 -14.79
C GLU A 74 -8.67 -5.18 -14.97
N HIS A 75 -7.37 -4.91 -14.80
CA HIS A 75 -6.81 -3.57 -14.85
C HIS A 75 -5.92 -3.51 -16.08
N GLU A 76 -6.29 -2.66 -17.04
CA GLU A 76 -5.41 -2.34 -18.15
C GLU A 76 -4.24 -1.49 -17.63
N PRO A 77 -2.99 -1.81 -18.04
CA PRO A 77 -1.83 -1.05 -17.60
C PRO A 77 -1.97 0.45 -17.86
N MET A 78 -1.68 1.26 -16.85
CA MET A 78 -1.66 2.71 -16.98
C MET A 78 -0.48 3.15 -17.86
N ARG A 79 -0.77 3.97 -18.87
CA ARG A 79 0.22 4.51 -19.83
C ARG A 79 0.12 6.03 -20.00
N SER A 80 -0.97 6.66 -19.53
CA SER A 80 -1.20 8.10 -19.67
C SER A 80 -1.60 8.78 -18.35
N GLN A 81 -1.47 10.11 -18.30
CA GLN A 81 -1.95 10.92 -17.17
C GLN A 81 -3.48 10.88 -17.03
N GLU A 82 -4.20 10.68 -18.13
CA GLU A 82 -5.66 10.55 -18.13
C GLU A 82 -6.09 9.26 -17.43
N GLN A 83 -5.45 8.13 -17.76
CA GLN A 83 -5.68 6.86 -17.08
C GLN A 83 -5.31 6.93 -15.60
N LEU A 84 -4.24 7.66 -15.26
CA LEU A 84 -3.89 7.91 -13.87
C LEU A 84 -5.00 8.71 -13.15
N LYS A 85 -5.59 9.72 -13.80
CA LYS A 85 -6.70 10.48 -13.20
C LYS A 85 -7.90 9.57 -12.92
N ASP A 86 -8.29 8.74 -13.87
CA ASP A 86 -9.37 7.75 -13.69
C ASP A 86 -9.05 6.75 -12.56
N PHE A 87 -7.81 6.26 -12.49
CA PHE A 87 -7.33 5.42 -11.40
C PHE A 87 -7.48 6.13 -10.03
N LEU A 88 -7.05 7.39 -9.93
CA LEU A 88 -7.22 8.15 -8.68
C LEU A 88 -8.70 8.31 -8.32
N ASP A 89 -9.57 8.63 -9.28
CA ASP A 89 -11.01 8.82 -9.06
C ASP A 89 -11.73 7.54 -8.59
N LYS A 90 -11.11 6.38 -8.79
CA LYS A 90 -11.58 5.06 -8.35
C LYS A 90 -11.16 4.67 -6.92
N SER A 91 -10.39 5.49 -6.20
CA SER A 91 -10.05 5.23 -4.79
C SER A 91 -9.77 6.48 -3.96
N GLY A 92 -10.55 6.68 -2.89
CA GLY A 92 -10.36 7.80 -1.98
C GLY A 92 -9.00 7.75 -1.27
N LYS A 93 -8.49 6.54 -0.99
CA LYS A 93 -7.15 6.35 -0.45
C LYS A 93 -6.08 6.81 -1.43
N MET A 94 -6.22 6.49 -2.72
CA MET A 94 -5.26 6.93 -3.73
C MET A 94 -5.31 8.43 -3.96
N GLN A 95 -6.50 9.05 -3.98
CA GLN A 95 -6.62 10.51 -4.06
C GLN A 95 -5.91 11.22 -2.90
N LEU A 96 -6.09 10.73 -1.67
CA LEU A 96 -5.41 11.29 -0.51
C LEU A 96 -3.90 11.03 -0.54
N LEU A 97 -3.51 9.79 -0.82
CA LEU A 97 -2.12 9.38 -0.89
C LEU A 97 -1.37 10.24 -1.92
N ASP A 98 -1.95 10.48 -3.09
CA ASP A 98 -1.37 11.31 -4.14
C ASP A 98 -1.04 12.72 -3.65
N ARG A 99 -2.01 13.41 -3.02
CA ARG A 99 -1.79 14.73 -2.42
C ARG A 99 -0.73 14.71 -1.33
N MET A 100 -0.75 13.69 -0.46
CA MET A 100 0.25 13.56 0.61
C MET A 100 1.66 13.35 0.05
N LEU A 101 1.81 12.50 -0.97
CA LEU A 101 3.10 12.18 -1.56
C LEU A 101 3.73 13.38 -2.27
N PHE A 102 2.95 14.22 -2.97
CA PHE A 102 3.46 15.48 -3.50
C PHE A 102 4.04 16.39 -2.40
N MET A 103 3.29 16.53 -1.30
CA MET A 103 3.65 17.39 -0.17
C MET A 103 4.86 16.86 0.61
N LEU A 104 4.97 15.54 0.75
CA LEU A 104 6.11 14.88 1.37
C LEU A 104 7.37 15.01 0.49
N ARG A 105 7.22 14.82 -0.82
CA ARG A 105 8.33 14.94 -1.78
C ARG A 105 8.88 16.37 -1.83
N SER A 106 8.02 17.39 -1.85
CA SER A 106 8.46 18.79 -1.86
C SER A 106 9.26 19.19 -0.61
N ARG A 107 9.09 18.44 0.50
CA ARG A 107 9.80 18.64 1.76
C ARG A 107 11.02 17.73 1.92
N GLY A 108 11.38 16.97 0.88
CA GLY A 108 12.51 16.05 0.91
C GLY A 108 12.31 14.81 1.78
N HIS A 109 11.06 14.44 2.11
CA HIS A 109 10.80 13.21 2.85
C HIS A 109 10.91 11.98 1.95
N ARG A 110 11.19 10.83 2.57
CA ARG A 110 11.14 9.51 1.95
C ARG A 110 10.00 8.71 2.54
N VAL A 111 9.37 7.84 1.73
CA VAL A 111 8.11 7.19 2.10
C VAL A 111 8.19 5.68 1.96
N LEU A 112 7.74 4.98 3.00
CA LEU A 112 7.51 3.54 3.00
C LEU A 112 6.00 3.28 2.93
N ILE A 113 5.55 2.51 1.94
CA ILE A 113 4.14 2.17 1.74
C ILE A 113 3.96 0.67 1.95
N PHE A 114 3.18 0.30 2.97
CA PHE A 114 2.89 -1.09 3.29
C PHE A 114 1.53 -1.51 2.77
N SER A 115 1.45 -2.69 2.14
CA SER A 115 0.20 -3.33 1.75
C SER A 115 0.19 -4.81 2.12
N GLN A 116 -0.99 -5.32 2.47
CA GLN A 116 -1.21 -6.76 2.64
C GLN A 116 -1.44 -7.49 1.30
N MET A 117 -1.82 -6.75 0.25
CA MET A 117 -2.13 -7.31 -1.07
C MET A 117 -1.01 -6.95 -2.04
N THR A 118 -0.30 -7.94 -2.58
CA THR A 118 0.77 -7.74 -3.57
C THR A 118 0.23 -7.09 -4.84
N ARG A 119 -0.98 -7.46 -5.29
CA ARG A 119 -1.65 -6.79 -6.41
C ARG A 119 -1.87 -5.29 -6.22
N MET A 120 -1.96 -4.81 -4.99
CA MET A 120 -2.02 -3.37 -4.73
C MET A 120 -0.64 -2.72 -4.92
N LEU A 121 0.44 -3.46 -4.66
CA LEU A 121 1.79 -2.99 -4.95
C LEU A 121 2.00 -2.88 -6.46
N ASP A 122 1.50 -3.83 -7.27
CA ASP A 122 1.55 -3.75 -8.73
C ASP A 122 0.92 -2.43 -9.22
N LEU A 123 -0.30 -2.11 -8.76
CA LEU A 123 -0.98 -0.85 -9.09
C LEU A 123 -0.21 0.39 -8.63
N LEU A 124 0.48 0.31 -7.47
CA LEU A 124 1.30 1.40 -6.95
C LEU A 124 2.59 1.60 -7.78
N GLU A 125 3.15 0.54 -8.36
CA GLU A 125 4.31 0.65 -9.26
C GLU A 125 3.94 1.39 -10.54
N GLU A 126 2.82 1.02 -11.16
CA GLU A 126 2.32 1.73 -12.34
C GLU A 126 2.02 3.21 -12.02
N TYR A 127 1.42 3.47 -10.86
CA TYR A 127 1.21 4.83 -10.35
C TYR A 127 2.53 5.61 -10.22
N CYS A 128 3.56 5.01 -9.60
CA CYS A 128 4.88 5.64 -9.46
C CYS A 128 5.53 5.89 -10.81
N TYR A 129 5.37 4.96 -11.76
CA TYR A 129 5.87 5.08 -13.13
C TYR A 129 5.27 6.30 -13.83
N ILE A 130 3.94 6.44 -13.84
CA ILE A 130 3.27 7.58 -14.49
C ILE A 130 3.58 8.91 -13.77
N ARG A 131 3.72 8.88 -12.44
CA ARG A 131 4.16 10.05 -11.64
C ARG A 131 5.65 10.37 -11.79
N LYS A 132 6.44 9.52 -12.45
CA LYS A 132 7.90 9.62 -12.59
C LYS A 132 8.59 9.72 -11.23
N TRP A 133 8.14 8.94 -10.27
CA TRP A 133 8.76 8.84 -8.94
C TRP A 133 9.69 7.64 -8.92
N GLY A 134 10.86 7.75 -8.30
CA GLY A 134 11.72 6.59 -8.11
C GLY A 134 11.19 5.70 -6.98
N TRP A 135 11.07 4.39 -7.21
CA TRP A 135 10.67 3.43 -6.18
C TRP A 135 11.55 2.18 -6.15
N GLU A 136 11.47 1.46 -5.03
CA GLU A 136 11.88 0.07 -4.86
C GLU A 136 10.70 -0.75 -4.34
N ARG A 137 10.71 -2.06 -4.57
CA ARG A 137 9.66 -2.98 -4.11
C ARG A 137 10.28 -4.20 -3.45
N LEU A 138 9.71 -4.61 -2.31
CA LEU A 138 10.08 -5.84 -1.63
C LEU A 138 8.83 -6.56 -1.12
N ASP A 139 8.61 -7.76 -1.65
CA ASP A 139 7.56 -8.66 -1.23
C ASP A 139 8.03 -10.13 -1.17
N GLY A 140 7.08 -11.06 -0.98
CA GLY A 140 7.38 -12.49 -0.85
C GLY A 140 7.99 -13.13 -2.11
N SER A 141 7.77 -12.54 -3.29
CA SER A 141 8.32 -13.01 -4.56
C SER A 141 9.71 -12.47 -4.86
N THR A 142 10.16 -11.44 -4.15
CA THR A 142 11.51 -10.88 -4.34
C THR A 142 12.58 -11.92 -3.97
N PRO A 143 13.49 -12.26 -4.91
CA PRO A 143 14.59 -13.19 -4.66
C PRO A 143 15.45 -12.73 -3.48
N VAL A 144 15.92 -13.67 -2.66
CA VAL A 144 16.67 -13.36 -1.42
C VAL A 144 17.86 -12.45 -1.69
N GLN A 145 18.60 -12.71 -2.77
CA GLN A 145 19.78 -11.91 -3.16
C GLN A 145 19.42 -10.47 -3.57
N GLU A 146 18.24 -10.25 -4.14
CA GLU A 146 17.76 -8.92 -4.55
C GLU A 146 17.19 -8.10 -3.39
N ARG A 147 16.78 -8.75 -2.29
CA ARG A 147 16.22 -8.05 -1.13
C ARG A 147 17.22 -7.07 -0.53
N GLN A 148 18.45 -7.53 -0.26
CA GLN A 148 19.49 -6.67 0.31
C GLN A 148 19.87 -5.56 -0.66
N ARG A 149 19.99 -5.88 -1.95
CA ARG A 149 20.30 -4.88 -2.99
C ARG A 149 19.23 -3.79 -3.09
N ALA A 150 17.95 -4.14 -3.02
CA ALA A 150 16.87 -3.15 -3.00
C ALA A 150 16.92 -2.26 -1.75
N ILE A 151 17.26 -2.83 -0.59
CA ILE A 151 17.46 -2.09 0.66
C ILE A 151 18.66 -1.14 0.54
N ASP A 152 19.79 -1.61 0.03
CA ASP A 152 21.00 -0.82 -0.12
C ASP A 152 20.80 0.31 -1.14
N ARG A 153 20.16 0.00 -2.27
CA ARG A 153 19.74 1.01 -3.25
C ARG A 153 18.85 2.04 -2.61
N TYR A 154 17.85 1.65 -1.82
CA TYR A 154 17.03 2.64 -1.13
C TYR A 154 17.87 3.44 -0.12
N ASN A 155 18.67 2.81 0.73
CA ASN A 155 19.42 3.52 1.78
C ASN A 155 20.54 4.42 1.26
N SER A 156 20.96 4.30 0.00
CA SER A 156 21.95 5.19 -0.60
C SER A 156 21.44 6.63 -0.74
N ASP A 157 22.28 7.59 -0.33
CA ASP A 157 22.02 9.04 -0.41
C ASP A 157 21.80 9.53 -1.86
N GLN A 158 22.31 8.79 -2.84
CA GLN A 158 22.22 9.12 -4.27
C GLN A 158 21.16 8.31 -5.02
N SER A 159 20.31 7.56 -4.31
CA SER A 159 19.44 6.56 -4.93
C SER A 159 18.37 7.10 -5.89
N GLY A 160 17.97 8.38 -5.71
CA GLY A 160 16.80 8.95 -6.37
C GLY A 160 15.47 8.26 -6.00
N LYS A 161 15.48 7.33 -5.04
CA LYS A 161 14.32 6.53 -4.64
C LYS A 161 13.51 7.25 -3.56
N PHE A 162 12.35 7.74 -3.95
CA PHE A 162 11.42 8.42 -3.05
C PHE A 162 10.56 7.42 -2.25
N ILE A 163 10.11 6.34 -2.90
CA ILE A 163 9.13 5.40 -2.35
C ILE A 163 9.73 4.00 -2.19
N PHE A 164 9.42 3.31 -1.09
CA PHE A 164 9.64 1.87 -0.95
C PHE A 164 8.29 1.17 -0.74
N LEU A 165 7.90 0.33 -1.69
CA LEU A 165 6.71 -0.50 -1.64
C LEU A 165 7.00 -1.82 -0.92
N LEU A 166 6.26 -2.09 0.14
CA LEU A 166 6.51 -3.23 1.03
C LEU A 166 5.24 -4.07 1.22
N SER A 167 5.35 -5.39 1.04
CA SER A 167 4.32 -6.27 1.58
C SER A 167 4.47 -6.35 3.10
N THR A 168 3.37 -6.34 3.85
CA THR A 168 3.45 -6.38 5.33
C THR A 168 4.20 -7.61 5.82
N ARG A 169 4.07 -8.75 5.13
CA ARG A 169 4.80 -9.97 5.47
C ARG A 169 6.30 -9.80 5.28
N ALA A 170 6.75 -9.19 4.19
CA ALA A 170 8.17 -9.02 3.93
C ALA A 170 8.80 -7.90 4.77
N GLY A 171 8.04 -6.84 5.06
CA GLY A 171 8.46 -5.77 5.97
C GLY A 171 8.60 -6.22 7.44
N GLY A 172 7.87 -7.26 7.84
CA GLY A 172 7.95 -7.83 9.19
C GLY A 172 9.19 -8.69 9.47
N LEU A 173 10.06 -8.91 8.48
CA LEU A 173 11.22 -9.82 8.59
C LEU A 173 12.49 -9.16 9.17
N GLY A 174 12.37 -7.97 9.77
CA GLY A 174 13.51 -7.29 10.38
C GLY A 174 14.43 -6.56 9.39
N ILE A 175 13.86 -5.99 8.32
CA ILE A 175 14.60 -5.12 7.39
C ILE A 175 14.99 -3.81 8.09
N ASN A 176 16.21 -3.32 7.81
CA ASN A 176 16.70 -2.06 8.35
C ASN A 176 16.66 -0.94 7.30
N LEU A 177 15.77 0.03 7.51
CA LEU A 177 15.59 1.20 6.66
C LEU A 177 15.82 2.44 7.52
N THR A 178 17.03 2.99 7.47
CA THR A 178 17.48 4.11 8.34
C THR A 178 17.94 5.34 7.56
N SER A 179 17.54 5.42 6.30
CA SER A 179 17.84 6.55 5.42
C SER A 179 16.91 7.75 5.59
#